data_AF-A0A7T2YMU4-F1
#
_entry.id   AF-A0A7T2YMU4-F1
#
_cell.length_a   1.000
_cell.length_b   1.000
_cell.length_c   1.000
_cell.angle_alpha   90.00
_cell.angle_beta   90.00
_cell.angle_gamma   90.00
#
_symmetry.space_group_name_H-M   'P 1'
#
loop_
_entity.id
_entity.type
_entity.pdbx_description
1 polymer ?
#
loop_
_entity_poly.entity_id
_entity_poly.type
_entity_poly.pdbx_seq_one_letter_code
_entity_poly.pdbx_strand_id
1 'polypeptide(L)'
;MSALDALRRGADNAPGGRAAIAVRLGKSDEVARKELSGAASHKLGAVDALAIARIACEAGTPHCYDYAAYVAHECGGRFELLQEPVAGAASPMTKISKLVLETSHVTGAVIAAMQDGVISDNELAQIEREIAEAEEVLRKLRQAARAVNAAGKPQRAPAIP
;
A
#
# COMPACT_ATOMS: atom_id res chain seq x y z
N MET A 1 -15.92 7.24 3.10
CA MET A 1 -15.91 5.78 3.41
C MET A 1 -15.30 5.64 4.80
N SER A 2 -15.89 4.86 5.71
CA SER A 2 -15.31 4.62 7.03
C SER A 2 -14.47 3.33 7.08
N ALA A 3 -13.68 3.14 8.14
CA ALA A 3 -12.97 1.88 8.41
C ALA A 3 -13.92 0.67 8.40
N LEU A 4 -15.10 0.81 9.00
CA LEU A 4 -16.09 -0.26 9.05
C LEU A 4 -16.72 -0.54 7.69
N ASP A 5 -16.93 0.48 6.85
CA ASP A 5 -17.42 0.27 5.49
C ASP A 5 -16.40 -0.49 4.64
N ALA A 6 -15.11 -0.15 4.78
CA ALA A 6 -14.03 -0.86 4.11
C ALA A 6 -13.97 -2.35 4.53
N LEU A 7 -14.09 -2.62 5.84
CA LEU A 7 -14.10 -3.98 6.38
C LEU A 7 -15.35 -4.76 5.99
N ARG A 8 -16.54 -4.13 5.96
CA ARG A 8 -17.78 -4.76 5.47
C ARG A 8 -17.64 -5.17 4.01
N ARG A 9 -17.16 -4.27 3.14
CA ARG A 9 -16.93 -4.59 1.72
C ARG A 9 -15.98 -5.77 1.56
N GLY A 10 -14.88 -5.79 2.32
CA GLY A 10 -13.95 -6.92 2.33
C GLY A 10 -14.61 -8.23 2.80
N ALA A 11 -15.39 -8.18 3.87
CA ALA A 11 -16.07 -9.35 4.42
C ALA A 11 -17.18 -9.89 3.51
N ASP A 12 -17.97 -9.02 2.89
CA ASP A 12 -19.08 -9.39 2.00
C ASP A 12 -18.59 -9.96 0.67
N ASN A 13 -17.42 -9.53 0.19
CA ASN A 13 -16.79 -10.03 -1.03
C ASN A 13 -15.83 -11.20 -0.80
N ALA A 14 -15.58 -11.59 0.45
CA ALA A 14 -14.81 -12.79 0.77
C ALA A 14 -15.52 -14.06 0.27
N PRO A 15 -14.77 -15.11 -0.13
CA PRO A 15 -15.36 -16.41 -0.41
C PRO A 15 -16.16 -16.94 0.79
N GLY A 16 -17.45 -17.20 0.59
CA GLY A 16 -18.39 -17.57 1.67
C GLY A 16 -18.91 -16.40 2.50
N GLY A 17 -18.55 -15.17 2.15
CA GLY A 17 -19.02 -13.92 2.74
C GLY A 17 -18.72 -13.77 4.23
N ARG A 18 -19.48 -12.89 4.88
CA ARG A 18 -19.37 -12.57 6.30
C ARG A 18 -19.48 -13.80 7.22
N ALA A 19 -20.28 -14.79 6.86
CA ALA A 19 -20.43 -16.01 7.66
C ALA A 19 -19.12 -16.82 7.72
N ALA A 20 -18.41 -16.95 6.60
CA ALA A 20 -17.11 -17.60 6.55
C ALA A 20 -16.04 -16.82 7.33
N ILE A 21 -16.09 -15.49 7.26
CA ILE A 21 -15.26 -14.60 8.08
C ILE A 21 -15.52 -14.82 9.57
N ALA A 22 -16.78 -14.86 10.00
CA ALA A 22 -17.16 -15.05 11.40
C ALA A 22 -16.56 -16.35 11.97
N VAL A 23 -16.62 -17.45 11.21
CA VAL A 23 -15.99 -18.73 11.59
C VAL A 23 -14.48 -18.59 11.73
N ARG A 24 -13.80 -17.93 10.78
CA ARG A 24 -12.34 -17.69 10.86
C ARG A 24 -11.93 -16.79 12.03
N LEU A 25 -12.83 -15.92 12.50
CA LEU A 25 -12.63 -15.09 13.69
C LEU A 25 -13.00 -15.81 14.99
N GLY A 26 -13.54 -17.05 14.94
CA GLY A 26 -14.00 -17.77 16.12
C GLY A 26 -15.27 -17.16 16.76
N LYS A 27 -16.12 -16.50 15.95
CA LYS A 27 -17.31 -15.77 16.38
C LYS A 27 -18.57 -16.33 15.72
N SER A 28 -19.73 -16.05 16.32
CA SER A 28 -21.00 -16.28 15.64
C SER A 28 -21.24 -15.23 14.56
N ASP A 29 -21.99 -15.60 13.52
CA ASP A 29 -22.35 -14.68 12.44
C ASP A 29 -23.02 -13.40 12.97
N GLU A 30 -23.93 -13.54 13.95
CA GLU A 30 -24.63 -12.40 14.53
C GLU A 30 -23.70 -11.43 15.29
N VAL A 31 -22.68 -11.94 15.97
CA VAL A 31 -21.67 -11.09 16.64
C VAL A 31 -20.86 -10.33 15.59
N ALA A 32 -20.36 -11.03 14.57
CA ALA A 32 -19.61 -10.40 13.47
C ALA A 32 -20.46 -9.34 12.75
N ARG A 33 -21.76 -9.59 12.56
CA ARG A 33 -22.72 -8.61 12.00
C ARG A 33 -22.74 -7.32 12.80
N LYS A 34 -22.90 -7.44 14.11
CA LYS A 34 -23.08 -6.29 15.01
C LYS A 34 -21.80 -5.49 15.14
N GLU A 35 -20.66 -6.16 15.28
CA GLU A 35 -19.35 -5.51 15.32
C GLU A 35 -19.06 -4.76 14.01
N LEU A 36 -19.32 -5.41 12.86
CA LEU A 36 -19.16 -4.75 11.56
C LEU A 36 -20.16 -3.60 11.39
N SER A 37 -21.38 -3.67 11.92
CA SER A 37 -22.40 -2.63 11.79
C SER A 37 -22.03 -1.30 12.47
N GLY A 38 -21.04 -1.28 13.36
CA GLY A 38 -20.65 -0.08 14.10
C GLY A 38 -21.63 0.30 15.22
N ALA A 39 -22.46 -0.66 15.67
CA ALA A 39 -23.33 -0.45 16.80
C ALA A 39 -22.51 -0.13 18.06
N ALA A 40 -22.90 0.89 18.83
CA ALA A 40 -22.15 1.34 20.01
C ALA A 40 -21.90 0.24 21.06
N SER A 41 -22.78 -0.76 21.13
CA SER A 41 -22.69 -1.90 22.04
C SER A 41 -21.74 -3.01 21.59
N HIS A 42 -21.25 -2.99 20.35
CA HIS A 42 -20.43 -4.06 19.76
C HIS A 42 -19.25 -3.45 19.02
N LYS A 43 -18.06 -3.51 19.63
CA LYS A 43 -16.85 -2.94 19.07
C LYS A 43 -16.07 -4.01 18.30
N LEU A 44 -15.69 -3.69 17.07
CA LEU A 44 -14.75 -4.52 16.32
C LEU A 44 -13.32 -4.22 16.80
N GLY A 45 -12.62 -5.24 17.29
CA GLY A 45 -11.24 -5.09 17.75
C GLY A 45 -10.27 -4.86 16.59
N ALA A 46 -9.15 -4.18 16.85
CA ALA A 46 -8.11 -3.94 15.84
C ALA A 46 -7.51 -5.23 15.27
N VAL A 47 -7.40 -6.28 16.08
CA VAL A 47 -6.92 -7.61 15.66
C VAL A 47 -7.90 -8.26 14.69
N ASP A 48 -9.21 -8.19 14.97
CA ASP A 48 -10.25 -8.71 14.09
C ASP A 48 -10.32 -7.93 12.78
N ALA A 49 -10.21 -6.60 12.84
CA ALA A 49 -10.15 -5.74 11.66
C ALA A 49 -8.97 -6.12 10.75
N LEU A 50 -7.78 -6.32 11.32
CA LEU A 50 -6.61 -6.78 10.58
C LEU A 50 -6.83 -8.18 9.99
N ALA A 51 -7.43 -9.10 10.76
CA ALA A 51 -7.73 -10.44 10.29
C ALA A 51 -8.68 -10.41 9.08
N ILE A 52 -9.77 -9.64 9.14
CA ILE A 52 -10.71 -9.46 8.03
C ILE A 52 -9.99 -8.92 6.78
N ALA A 53 -9.20 -7.86 6.93
CA ALA A 53 -8.45 -7.27 5.82
C ALA A 53 -7.47 -8.27 5.19
N ARG A 54 -6.77 -9.05 6.02
CA ARG A 54 -5.86 -10.11 5.56
C ARG A 54 -6.60 -11.21 4.81
N ILE A 55 -7.77 -11.63 5.29
CA ILE A 55 -8.58 -12.66 4.61
C ILE A 55 -9.02 -12.17 3.23
N ALA A 56 -9.47 -10.92 3.12
CA ALA A 56 -9.84 -10.32 1.85
C ALA A 56 -8.64 -10.25 0.88
N CYS A 57 -7.44 -9.91 1.39
CA CYS A 57 -6.19 -9.92 0.61
C CYS A 57 -5.79 -11.32 0.14
N GLU A 58 -5.84 -12.32 1.03
CA GLU A 58 -5.53 -13.73 0.70
C GLU A 58 -6.46 -14.27 -0.38
N ALA A 59 -7.72 -13.85 -0.36
CA ALA A 59 -8.73 -14.26 -1.34
C ALA A 59 -8.71 -13.43 -2.64
N GLY A 60 -7.87 -12.40 -2.74
CA GLY A 60 -7.78 -11.54 -3.92
C GLY A 60 -9.10 -10.84 -4.27
N THR A 61 -9.93 -10.55 -3.27
CA THR A 61 -11.28 -10.01 -3.51
C THR A 61 -11.21 -8.59 -4.04
N PRO A 62 -12.25 -8.13 -4.75
CA PRO A 62 -12.52 -6.70 -4.86
C PRO A 62 -12.46 -6.05 -3.46
N HIS A 63 -11.90 -4.85 -3.36
CA HIS A 63 -11.79 -4.09 -2.11
C HIS A 63 -10.84 -4.63 -1.02
N CYS A 64 -10.01 -5.62 -1.33
CA CYS A 64 -9.13 -6.24 -0.34
C CYS A 64 -8.16 -5.26 0.35
N TYR A 65 -7.79 -4.16 -0.32
CA TYR A 65 -6.90 -3.13 0.19
C TYR A 65 -7.61 -1.90 0.78
N ASP A 66 -8.95 -1.82 0.72
CA ASP A 66 -9.69 -0.61 1.10
C ASP A 66 -9.47 -0.24 2.57
N TYR A 67 -9.34 -1.22 3.47
CA TYR A 67 -9.07 -0.96 4.89
C TYR A 67 -7.66 -0.40 5.11
N ALA A 68 -6.65 -0.95 4.44
CA ALA A 68 -5.27 -0.48 4.57
C ALA A 68 -5.11 0.92 3.94
N ALA A 69 -5.75 1.17 2.81
CA ALA A 69 -5.83 2.50 2.18
C ALA A 69 -6.53 3.52 3.09
N TYR A 70 -7.63 3.14 3.72
CA TYR A 70 -8.34 3.99 4.67
C TYR A 70 -7.46 4.37 5.87
N VAL A 71 -6.84 3.38 6.52
CA VAL A 71 -5.96 3.64 7.68
C VAL A 71 -4.79 4.55 7.30
N ALA A 72 -4.16 4.33 6.15
CA ALA A 72 -3.08 5.19 5.68
C ALA A 72 -3.56 6.63 5.46
N HIS A 73 -4.72 6.81 4.81
CA HIS A 73 -5.31 8.13 4.56
C HIS A 73 -5.66 8.88 5.85
N GLU A 74 -6.26 8.21 6.85
CA GLU A 74 -6.57 8.81 8.16
C GLU A 74 -5.30 9.26 8.91
N CYS A 75 -4.15 8.64 8.62
CA CYS A 75 -2.85 9.04 9.15
C CYS A 75 -2.13 10.11 8.29
N GLY A 76 -2.79 10.68 7.28
CA GLY A 76 -2.18 11.65 6.35
C GLY A 76 -1.16 11.02 5.39
N GLY A 77 -1.19 9.70 5.23
CA GLY A 77 -0.31 8.95 4.35
C GLY A 77 -1.03 8.35 3.14
N ARG A 78 -0.31 7.50 2.42
CA ARG A 78 -0.83 6.73 1.29
C ARG A 78 -0.47 5.25 1.45
N PHE A 79 -1.36 4.37 1.02
CA PHE A 79 -1.10 2.93 0.99
C PHE A 79 -0.46 2.54 -0.34
N GLU A 80 0.70 1.89 -0.29
CA GLU A 80 1.39 1.36 -1.46
C GLU A 80 1.64 -0.13 -1.32
N LEU A 81 1.35 -0.89 -2.38
CA LEU A 81 1.74 -2.30 -2.45
C LEU A 81 3.25 -2.42 -2.66
N LEU A 82 3.88 -3.17 -1.76
CA LEU A 82 5.24 -3.64 -1.97
C LEU A 82 5.20 -4.74 -3.03
N GLN A 83 5.48 -4.37 -4.29
CA GLN A 83 5.76 -5.38 -5.31
C GLN A 83 7.04 -6.11 -4.92
N GLU A 84 6.98 -7.44 -4.85
CA GLU A 84 8.19 -8.25 -4.84
C GLU A 84 8.99 -7.95 -6.13
N PRO A 85 10.32 -7.83 -6.05
CA PRO A 85 11.12 -7.58 -7.22
C PRO A 85 10.96 -8.76 -8.20
N VAL A 86 10.27 -8.51 -9.31
CA VAL A 86 10.23 -9.45 -10.43
C VAL A 86 11.66 -9.65 -10.91
N ALA A 87 12.15 -10.89 -10.87
CA ALA A 87 13.44 -11.26 -11.42
C ALA A 87 13.44 -10.91 -12.92
N GLY A 88 14.32 -9.99 -13.33
CA GLY A 88 14.37 -9.45 -14.70
C GLY A 88 14.41 -7.92 -14.80
N ALA A 89 14.57 -7.20 -13.68
CA ALA A 89 14.64 -5.75 -13.70
C ALA A 89 15.90 -5.21 -14.42
N ALA A 90 15.69 -4.18 -15.25
CA ALA A 90 16.74 -3.41 -15.94
C ALA A 90 17.93 -3.06 -15.02
N SER A 91 19.13 -2.98 -15.62
CA SER A 91 20.40 -2.67 -14.95
C SER A 91 20.24 -1.54 -13.92
N PRO A 92 20.75 -1.70 -12.68
CA PRO A 92 20.74 -0.65 -11.67
C PRO A 92 21.24 0.71 -12.18
N MET A 93 22.19 0.71 -13.13
CA MET A 93 22.70 1.94 -13.76
C MET A 93 21.63 2.66 -14.58
N THR A 94 20.78 1.95 -15.32
CA THR A 94 19.67 2.54 -16.07
C THR A 94 18.64 3.19 -15.13
N LYS A 95 18.42 2.60 -13.94
CA LYS A 95 17.53 3.17 -12.92
C LYS A 95 18.11 4.44 -12.29
N ILE A 96 19.42 4.48 -12.04
CA ILE A 96 20.12 5.67 -11.52
C ILE A 96 20.08 6.81 -12.55
N SER A 97 20.37 6.54 -13.82
CA SER A 97 20.30 7.59 -14.87
C SER A 97 18.88 8.15 -15.00
N LYS A 98 17.85 7.30 -14.90
CA LYS A 98 16.46 7.76 -14.90
C LYS A 98 16.16 8.65 -13.68
N LEU A 99 16.62 8.27 -12.49
CA LEU A 99 16.42 9.07 -11.28
C LEU A 99 17.00 10.48 -11.40
N VAL A 100 18.21 10.61 -11.95
CA VAL A 100 18.86 11.90 -12.15
C VAL A 100 18.06 12.80 -13.09
N LEU A 101 17.50 12.23 -14.17
CA LEU A 101 16.65 12.97 -15.11
C LEU A 101 15.35 13.43 -14.44
N GLU A 102 14.62 12.53 -13.75
CA GLU A 102 13.35 12.92 -13.10
C GLU A 102 13.55 13.98 -12.01
N THR A 103 14.62 13.87 -11.22
CA THR A 103 14.94 14.89 -10.20
C THR A 103 15.27 16.25 -10.82
N SER A 104 15.85 16.24 -12.03
CA SER A 104 16.13 17.48 -12.79
C SER A 104 14.84 18.11 -13.33
N HIS A 105 13.87 17.29 -13.77
CA HIS A 105 12.54 17.78 -14.17
C HIS A 105 11.85 18.46 -12.99
N VAL A 106 11.77 17.80 -11.82
CA VAL A 106 11.16 18.36 -10.61
C VAL A 106 11.77 19.72 -10.25
N THR A 107 13.11 19.79 -10.27
CA THR A 107 13.83 21.02 -9.98
C THR A 107 13.50 22.12 -11.00
N GLY A 108 13.37 21.77 -12.29
CA GLY A 108 12.97 22.69 -13.35
C GLY A 108 11.54 23.21 -13.20
N ALA A 109 10.58 22.34 -12.88
CA ALA A 109 9.18 22.71 -12.67
C ALA A 109 9.03 23.66 -11.47
N VAL A 110 9.73 23.39 -10.36
CA VAL A 110 9.74 24.27 -9.18
C VAL A 110 10.38 25.62 -9.51
N ILE A 111 11.52 25.65 -10.21
CA ILE A 111 12.17 26.91 -10.60
C ILE A 111 11.25 27.74 -11.51
N ALA A 112 10.56 27.10 -12.46
CA ALA A 112 9.63 27.78 -13.37
C ALA A 112 8.42 28.36 -12.62
N ALA A 113 7.82 27.57 -11.73
CA ALA A 113 6.67 28.01 -10.91
C ALA A 113 7.02 29.08 -9.86
N MET A 114 8.31 29.24 -9.54
CA MET A 114 8.77 30.27 -8.61
C MET A 114 9.19 31.58 -9.30
N GLN A 115 9.09 31.70 -10.63
CA GLN A 115 9.59 32.86 -11.38
C GLN A 115 8.84 34.17 -11.06
N ASP A 116 7.55 34.10 -10.78
CA ASP A 116 6.71 35.25 -10.43
C ASP A 116 6.38 35.33 -8.92
N GLY A 117 6.92 34.38 -8.14
CA GLY A 117 6.76 34.30 -6.69
C GLY A 117 5.43 33.70 -6.20
N VAL A 118 4.58 33.18 -7.10
CA VAL A 118 3.28 32.58 -6.73
C VAL A 118 3.08 31.25 -7.47
N ILE A 119 2.98 30.15 -6.72
CA ILE A 119 2.65 28.84 -7.30
C ILE A 119 1.13 28.72 -7.42
N SER A 120 0.61 28.62 -8.64
CA SER A 120 -0.80 28.35 -8.93
C SER A 120 -1.18 26.89 -8.70
N ASP A 121 -2.49 26.60 -8.60
CA ASP A 121 -3.00 25.23 -8.42
C ASP A 121 -2.54 24.27 -9.53
N ASN A 122 -2.43 24.77 -10.77
CA ASN A 122 -1.97 23.98 -11.91
C ASN A 122 -0.48 23.62 -11.80
N GLU A 123 0.33 24.58 -11.33
CA GLU A 123 1.78 24.38 -11.12
C GLU A 123 2.03 23.45 -9.94
N LEU A 124 1.26 23.60 -8.86
CA LEU A 124 1.31 22.68 -7.73
C LEU A 124 0.97 21.24 -8.17
N ALA A 125 -0.12 21.06 -8.93
CA ALA A 125 -0.49 19.75 -9.46
C ALA A 125 0.56 19.16 -10.42
N GLN A 126 1.30 20.00 -11.15
CA GLN A 126 2.42 19.55 -11.97
C GLN A 126 3.61 19.11 -11.12
N ILE A 127 4.00 19.92 -10.12
CA ILE A 127 5.10 19.60 -9.20
C ILE A 127 4.82 18.30 -8.45
N GLU A 128 3.60 18.11 -7.94
CA GLU A 128 3.19 16.89 -7.24
C GLU A 128 3.30 15.64 -8.13
N ARG A 129 2.95 15.79 -9.42
CA ARG A 129 3.08 14.70 -10.40
C ARG A 129 4.54 14.32 -10.62
N GLU A 130 5.41 15.29 -10.84
CA GLU A 130 6.84 15.03 -11.08
C GLU A 130 7.52 14.44 -9.83
N ILE A 131 7.15 14.89 -8.63
CA ILE A 131 7.61 14.30 -7.37
C ILE A 131 7.19 12.84 -7.27
N ALA A 132 5.92 12.51 -7.56
CA ALA A 132 5.44 11.14 -7.52
C ALA A 132 6.20 10.23 -8.50
N GLU A 133 6.53 10.74 -9.69
CA GLU A 133 7.34 10.02 -10.67
C GLU A 133 8.78 9.76 -10.18
N ALA A 134 9.42 10.76 -9.55
CA ALA A 134 10.75 10.59 -8.96
C ALA A 134 10.74 9.59 -7.78
N GLU A 135 9.75 9.65 -6.90
CA GLU A 135 9.57 8.71 -5.79
C GLU A 135 9.40 7.26 -6.29
N GLU A 136 8.66 7.06 -7.38
CA GLU A 136 8.48 5.76 -8.02
C GLU A 136 9.81 5.19 -8.54
N VAL A 137 10.67 6.03 -9.11
CA VAL A 137 12.01 5.61 -9.54
C VAL A 137 12.89 5.24 -8.34
N LEU A 138 12.88 6.04 -7.26
CA LEU A 138 13.59 5.73 -6.01
C LEU A 138 13.13 4.39 -5.41
N ARG A 139 11.81 4.14 -5.42
CA ARG A 139 11.23 2.87 -4.96
C ARG A 139 11.77 1.68 -5.75
N LYS A 140 11.80 1.79 -7.09
CA LYS A 140 12.34 0.76 -8.00
C LYS A 140 13.85 0.56 -7.85
N LEU A 141 14.61 1.60 -7.56
CA LEU A 141 16.05 1.52 -7.29
C LEU A 141 16.31 0.79 -5.97
N ARG A 142 15.56 1.14 -4.91
CA ARG A 142 15.65 0.46 -3.60
C ARG A 142 15.35 -1.03 -3.70
N GLN A 143 14.34 -1.42 -4.48
CA GLN A 143 14.04 -2.83 -4.75
C GLN A 143 15.20 -3.55 -5.46
N ALA A 144 15.79 -2.92 -6.50
CA ALA A 144 16.93 -3.49 -7.21
C ALA A 144 18.16 -3.65 -6.30
N ALA A 145 18.47 -2.63 -5.50
CA ALA A 145 19.58 -2.69 -4.55
C ALA A 145 19.38 -3.80 -3.51
N ARG A 146 18.15 -4.00 -3.02
CA ARG A 146 17.82 -5.12 -2.12
C ARG A 146 18.00 -6.47 -2.80
N ALA A 147 17.57 -6.62 -4.06
CA ALA A 147 17.73 -7.86 -4.81
C ALA A 147 19.22 -8.20 -5.03
N VAL A 148 20.04 -7.22 -5.43
CA VAL A 148 21.50 -7.39 -5.58
C VAL A 148 22.14 -7.72 -4.23
N ASN A 149 21.76 -7.03 -3.16
CA ASN A 149 22.27 -7.33 -1.81
C ASN A 149 21.90 -8.75 -1.33
N ALA A 150 20.68 -9.20 -1.61
CA ALA A 150 20.23 -10.55 -1.26
C ALA A 150 20.98 -11.63 -2.04
N ALA A 151 21.20 -11.42 -3.35
CA ALA A 151 21.96 -12.34 -4.20
C ALA A 151 23.43 -12.47 -3.78
N GLY A 152 24.01 -11.42 -3.20
CA GLY A 152 25.39 -11.41 -2.70
C GLY A 152 25.58 -12.00 -1.30
N LYS A 153 24.52 -12.36 -0.57
CA LYS A 153 24.63 -12.99 0.76
C LYS A 153 24.86 -14.49 0.61
N PRO A 154 25.82 -15.08 1.35
CA PRO A 154 25.99 -16.53 1.36
C PRO A 154 24.71 -17.20 1.86
N GLN A 155 24.23 -18.21 1.12
CA GLN A 155 23.12 -19.04 1.57
C GLN A 155 23.55 -19.69 2.90
N ARG A 156 22.85 -19.36 3.98
CA ARG A 156 23.06 -20.00 5.28
C ARG A 156 22.81 -21.49 5.07
N ALA A 157 23.87 -22.29 5.11
CA ALA A 157 23.77 -23.74 5.00
C ALA A 157 22.74 -24.26 6.02
N PRO A 158 21.87 -25.21 5.64
CA PRO A 158 20.90 -25.76 6.58
C PRO A 158 21.67 -26.34 7.77
N ALA A 159 21.25 -25.96 8.98
CA ALA A 159 21.74 -26.61 10.19
C ALA A 159 21.38 -28.09 10.08
N ILE A 160 22.41 -28.94 10.01
CA ILE A 160 22.26 -30.39 10.01
C ILE A 160 21.68 -30.77 11.39
N PRO A 161 20.63 -31.61 11.45
CA PRO A 161 19.93 -31.98 12.68
C PRO A 161 20.82 -32.70 13.69
#